data_AF-A0A926EZL4-F1
#
_entry.id   AF-A0A926EZL4-F1
#
_cell.length_a   1.000
_cell.length_b   1.000
_cell.length_c   1.000
_cell.angle_alpha   90.00
_cell.angle_beta   90.00
_cell.angle_gamma   90.00
#
_symmetry.space_group_name_H-M   'P 1'
#
loop_
_entity.id
_entity.type
_entity.pdbx_description
1 polymer ?
#
loop_
_entity_poly.entity_id
_entity_poly.type
_entity_poly.pdbx_seq_one_letter_code
_entity_poly.pdbx_strand_id
1 'polypeptide(L)'
;MIIQLIIKTKYLDLPYAHVKRTKNEKIDYPLISIAALKDRGKIKMGFSGLCDIPFRSYEIEEVVNNSFNFKDIDISTVLDRIPYEILDDNNGSSEYRKFMLEKMLEEIVGKLGSD
;
A
#
# COMPACT_ATOMS: atom_id res chain seq x y z
N MET A 1 -26.24 -5.45 -0.56
CA MET A 1 -25.93 -6.60 0.32
C MET A 1 -24.81 -7.41 -0.32
N ILE A 2 -23.71 -7.67 0.39
CA ILE A 2 -22.65 -8.57 -0.09
C ILE A 2 -23.04 -10.00 0.30
N ILE A 3 -23.08 -10.91 -0.66
CA ILE A 3 -23.55 -12.30 -0.45
C ILE A 3 -22.43 -13.33 -0.50
N GLN A 4 -21.31 -13.03 -1.20
CA GLN A 4 -20.18 -13.95 -1.32
C GLN A 4 -18.90 -13.21 -1.72
N LEU A 5 -17.76 -13.72 -1.25
CA LEU A 5 -16.43 -13.40 -1.75
C LEU A 5 -15.74 -14.71 -2.16
N ILE A 6 -15.21 -14.77 -3.38
CA ILE A 6 -14.54 -15.96 -3.91
C ILE A 6 -13.06 -15.67 -4.05
N ILE A 7 -12.22 -16.41 -3.33
CA ILE A 7 -10.77 -16.29 -3.35
C ILE A 7 -10.19 -17.60 -3.90
N LYS A 8 -9.27 -17.51 -4.87
CA LYS A 8 -8.57 -18.70 -5.37
C LYS A 8 -7.66 -19.25 -4.28
N THR A 9 -7.70 -20.56 -4.04
CA THR A 9 -6.91 -21.24 -2.99
C THR A 9 -5.42 -20.94 -3.07
N LYS A 10 -4.86 -20.79 -4.28
CA LYS A 10 -3.46 -20.42 -4.48
C LYS A 10 -3.02 -19.12 -3.79
N TYR A 11 -3.95 -18.25 -3.41
CA TYR A 11 -3.66 -16.97 -2.75
C TYR A 11 -3.63 -17.07 -1.22
N LEU A 12 -4.06 -18.19 -0.63
CA LEU A 12 -4.19 -18.33 0.82
C LEU A 12 -2.83 -18.48 1.52
N ASP A 13 -1.85 -19.08 0.84
CA ASP A 13 -0.54 -19.40 1.41
C ASP A 13 0.58 -18.47 0.89
N LEU A 14 0.25 -17.42 0.15
CA LEU A 14 1.25 -16.49 -0.36
C LEU A 14 1.83 -15.63 0.77
N PRO A 15 3.12 -15.26 0.70
CA PRO A 15 3.68 -14.22 1.57
C PRO A 15 2.87 -12.94 1.44
N TYR A 16 2.49 -12.36 2.58
CA TYR A 16 1.65 -11.17 2.62
C TYR A 16 2.15 -10.18 3.67
N ALA A 17 1.79 -8.91 3.47
CA ALA A 17 1.99 -7.86 4.45
C ALA A 17 0.72 -7.02 4.54
N HIS A 18 0.28 -6.73 5.76
CA HIS A 18 -0.76 -5.74 6.02
C HIS A 18 -0.16 -4.67 6.91
N VAL A 19 -0.11 -3.43 6.40
CA VAL A 19 0.44 -2.28 7.11
C VAL A 19 -0.67 -1.24 7.26
N LYS A 20 -0.83 -0.72 8.47
CA LYS A 20 -1.83 0.31 8.80
C LYS A 20 -1.20 1.41 9.63
N ARG A 21 -1.64 2.64 9.43
CA ARG A 21 -1.22 3.83 10.18
C ARG A 21 -2.44 4.55 10.68
N THR A 22 -2.46 4.86 11.97
CA THR A 22 -3.57 5.52 12.66
C THR A 22 -3.06 6.80 13.31
N LYS A 23 -3.87 7.85 13.36
CA LYS A 23 -3.53 9.10 14.06
C LYS A 23 -3.41 8.89 15.58
N ASN A 24 -4.28 8.05 16.15
CA ASN A 24 -4.27 7.64 17.55
C ASN A 24 -4.39 6.10 17.64
N GLU A 25 -3.49 5.46 18.38
CA GLU A 25 -3.38 3.98 18.43
C GLU A 25 -4.59 3.25 19.06
N LYS A 26 -5.50 3.97 19.73
CA LYS A 26 -6.57 3.33 20.53
C LYS A 26 -7.91 3.13 19.83
N ILE A 27 -8.43 4.08 19.03
CA ILE A 27 -9.79 4.00 18.44
C ILE A 27 -9.95 4.90 17.18
N ASP A 28 -8.97 4.95 16.26
CA ASP A 28 -9.10 5.80 15.05
C ASP A 28 -9.10 4.99 13.75
N TYR A 29 -9.85 5.46 12.75
CA TYR A 29 -9.79 4.92 11.39
C TYR A 29 -8.36 5.05 10.85
N PRO A 30 -7.84 4.04 10.13
CA PRO A 30 -6.49 4.11 9.60
C PRO A 30 -6.39 5.26 8.59
N LEU A 31 -5.42 6.14 8.82
CA LEU A 31 -5.01 7.19 7.89
C LEU A 31 -4.64 6.57 6.54
N ILE A 32 -3.83 5.51 6.56
CA ILE A 32 -3.50 4.72 5.37
C ILE A 32 -3.49 3.25 5.78
N SER A 33 -4.04 2.39 4.93
CA SER A 33 -3.82 0.95 4.99
C SER A 33 -3.39 0.41 3.63
N ILE A 34 -2.37 -0.44 3.66
CA ILE A 34 -1.86 -1.15 2.48
C ILE A 34 -1.91 -2.65 2.76
N ALA A 35 -2.55 -3.40 1.88
CA ALA A 35 -2.52 -4.85 1.84
C ALA A 35 -1.68 -5.29 0.66
N ALA A 36 -0.66 -6.12 0.91
CA ALA A 36 0.28 -6.58 -0.09
C ALA A 36 0.44 -8.11 -0.10
N LEU A 37 0.68 -8.68 -1.27
CA LEU A 37 0.90 -10.11 -1.50
C LEU A 37 2.09 -10.31 -2.46
N LYS A 38 2.99 -11.24 -2.19
CA LYS A 38 4.05 -11.66 -3.13
C LYS A 38 3.56 -12.87 -3.93
N ASP A 39 3.28 -12.68 -5.22
CA ASP A 39 2.84 -13.74 -6.15
C ASP A 39 3.86 -13.83 -7.30
N ARG A 40 4.50 -14.99 -7.47
CA ARG A 40 5.53 -15.22 -8.52
C ARG A 40 6.65 -14.18 -8.50
N GLY A 41 7.19 -13.89 -7.32
CA GLY A 41 8.29 -12.94 -7.16
C GLY A 41 7.89 -11.46 -7.30
N LYS A 42 6.60 -11.15 -7.50
CA LYS A 42 6.11 -9.78 -7.67
C LYS A 42 5.16 -9.41 -6.53
N ILE A 43 5.38 -8.25 -5.94
CA ILE A 43 4.55 -7.64 -4.90
C ILE A 43 3.33 -6.98 -5.58
N LYS A 44 2.14 -7.36 -5.12
CA LYS A 44 0.85 -6.76 -5.48
C LYS A 44 0.34 -5.97 -4.30
N MET A 45 -0.25 -4.80 -4.50
CA MET A 45 -0.63 -3.87 -3.44
C MET A 45 -2.02 -3.28 -3.66
N GLY A 46 -2.85 -3.30 -2.61
CA GLY A 46 -4.08 -2.54 -2.51
C GLY A 46 -3.94 -1.47 -1.43
N PHE A 47 -4.43 -0.27 -1.73
CA PHE A 47 -4.32 0.94 -0.91
C PHE A 47 -5.72 1.39 -0.49
N SER A 48 -5.85 1.88 0.73
CA SER A 48 -7.07 2.51 1.25
C SER A 48 -6.71 3.60 2.25
N GLY A 49 -7.60 4.59 2.39
CA GLY A 49 -7.36 5.76 3.25
C GLY A 49 -6.42 6.79 2.64
N LEU A 50 -5.56 6.45 1.67
CA LEU A 50 -4.72 7.44 0.97
C LEU A 50 -5.54 8.43 0.12
N CYS A 51 -6.57 7.90 -0.55
CA CYS A 51 -7.54 8.64 -1.36
C CYS A 51 -8.96 8.33 -0.88
N ASP A 52 -9.96 9.03 -1.40
CA ASP A 52 -11.39 8.84 -1.08
C ASP A 52 -11.92 7.42 -1.33
N ILE A 53 -11.27 6.68 -2.24
CA ILE A 53 -11.64 5.32 -2.60
C ILE A 53 -10.44 4.36 -2.51
N PRO A 54 -10.67 3.10 -2.12
CA PRO A 54 -9.62 2.09 -2.15
C PRO A 54 -9.23 1.79 -3.60
N PHE A 55 -7.94 1.57 -3.83
CA PHE A 55 -7.42 1.38 -5.17
C PHE A 55 -6.25 0.40 -5.24
N ARG A 56 -5.98 -0.09 -6.44
CA ARG A 56 -4.77 -0.83 -6.79
C ARG A 56 -4.16 -0.15 -8.01
N SER A 57 -2.87 0.14 -7.97
CA SER A 57 -2.15 0.76 -9.09
C SER A 57 -1.05 -0.20 -9.58
N TYR A 58 -1.21 -0.67 -10.83
CA TYR A 58 -0.19 -1.49 -11.49
C TYR A 58 1.10 -0.70 -11.74
N GLU A 59 0.97 0.61 -11.98
CA GLU A 59 2.12 1.50 -12.20
C GLU A 59 2.95 1.65 -10.91
N ILE A 60 2.31 1.79 -9.75
CA ILE A 60 3.01 1.79 -8.46
C ILE A 60 3.65 0.42 -8.20
N GLU A 61 2.93 -0.68 -8.48
CA GLU A 61 3.50 -2.02 -8.37
C GLU A 61 4.73 -2.20 -9.25
N GLU A 62 4.73 -1.68 -10.48
CA GLU A 62 5.87 -1.76 -11.39
C GLU A 62 7.10 -1.04 -10.84
N VAL A 63 6.93 0.19 -10.33
CA VAL A 63 8.02 0.95 -9.71
C VAL A 63 8.62 0.15 -8.55
N VAL A 64 7.78 -0.37 -7.64
CA VAL A 64 8.25 -1.14 -6.48
C VAL A 64 8.94 -2.45 -6.90
N ASN A 65 8.43 -3.13 -7.92
CA ASN A 65 8.95 -4.44 -8.35
C ASN A 65 10.17 -4.36 -9.28
N ASN A 66 10.54 -3.18 -9.75
CA ASN A 66 11.73 -2.94 -10.58
C ASN A 66 12.91 -2.40 -9.76
N SER A 67 12.72 -2.15 -8.47
CA SER A 67 13.75 -1.77 -7.51
C SER A 67 14.33 -3.00 -6.80
N PHE A 68 15.65 -3.03 -6.57
CA PHE A 68 16.29 -4.14 -5.84
C PHE A 68 16.04 -4.04 -4.33
N ASN A 69 16.01 -2.82 -3.80
CA ASN A 69 15.66 -2.55 -2.41
C ASN A 69 14.86 -1.23 -2.32
N PHE A 70 14.37 -0.91 -1.12
CA PHE A 70 13.55 0.28 -0.91
C PHE A 70 14.25 1.59 -1.31
N LYS A 71 15.58 1.70 -1.13
CA LYS A 71 16.33 2.91 -1.48
C LYS A 71 16.40 3.16 -2.98
N ASP A 72 16.12 2.14 -3.80
CA ASP A 72 16.10 2.25 -5.26
C ASP A 72 14.69 2.60 -5.78
N ILE A 73 13.70 2.77 -4.88
CA ILE A 73 12.35 3.18 -5.26
C ILE A 73 12.32 4.69 -5.41
N ASP A 74 11.98 5.15 -6.61
CA ASP A 74 11.72 6.56 -6.84
C ASP A 74 10.33 6.93 -6.32
N ILE A 75 10.32 7.48 -5.10
CA ILE A 75 9.10 7.92 -4.41
C ILE A 75 8.36 9.01 -5.21
N SER A 76 9.06 9.87 -5.96
CA SER A 76 8.39 10.90 -6.76
C SER A 76 7.53 10.27 -7.86
N THR A 77 8.09 9.28 -8.58
CA THR A 77 7.33 8.49 -9.55
C THR A 77 6.17 7.74 -8.89
N VAL A 78 6.33 7.18 -7.69
CA VAL A 78 5.21 6.54 -6.97
C VAL A 78 4.07 7.52 -6.72
N LEU A 79 4.39 8.73 -6.24
CA LEU A 79 3.39 9.76 -5.94
C LEU A 79 2.65 10.23 -7.19
N ASP A 80 3.35 10.37 -8.32
CA ASP A 80 2.77 10.76 -9.61
C ASP A 80 1.84 9.69 -10.21
N ARG A 81 1.97 8.43 -9.76
CA ARG A 81 1.15 7.28 -10.22
C ARG A 81 -0.02 6.97 -9.28
N ILE A 82 -0.31 7.86 -8.33
CA ILE A 82 -1.51 7.76 -7.51
C ILE A 82 -2.71 8.14 -8.40
N PRO A 83 -3.70 7.24 -8.57
CA PRO A 83 -4.76 7.43 -9.57
C PRO A 83 -5.82 8.47 -9.19
N TYR A 84 -5.84 8.92 -7.93
CA TYR A 84 -6.86 9.81 -7.37
C TYR A 84 -6.23 10.89 -6.49
N GLU A 85 -7.00 11.93 -6.18
CA GLU A 85 -6.56 12.97 -5.25
C GLU A 85 -6.24 12.38 -3.87
N ILE A 86 -5.11 12.80 -3.30
CA ILE A 86 -4.71 12.41 -1.94
C ILE A 86 -5.57 13.21 -0.97
N LEU A 87 -6.14 12.52 0.01
CA LEU A 87 -6.95 13.16 1.05
C LEU A 87 -6.16 14.24 1.81
N ASP A 88 -6.82 15.36 2.09
CA ASP A 88 -6.31 16.40 2.99
C ASP A 88 -7.45 16.80 3.93
N ASP A 89 -7.44 16.25 5.14
CA ASP A 89 -8.56 16.35 6.07
C ASP A 89 -8.11 16.47 7.53
N ASN A 90 -9.08 16.57 8.44
CA ASN A 90 -8.82 16.67 9.88
C ASN A 90 -8.06 15.45 10.45
N ASN A 91 -8.04 14.32 9.73
CA ASN A 91 -7.34 13.11 10.15
C ASN A 91 -5.85 13.17 9.75
N GLY A 92 -5.50 13.86 8.68
CA GLY A 92 -4.13 14.18 8.32
C GLY A 92 -4.01 14.89 6.98
N SER A 93 -2.98 15.73 6.86
CA SER A 93 -2.68 16.45 5.63
C SER A 93 -2.22 15.52 4.51
N SER A 94 -2.38 16.00 3.28
CA SER A 94 -1.88 15.32 2.08
C SER A 94 -0.37 15.05 2.17
N GLU A 95 0.42 16.03 2.61
CA GLU A 95 1.87 15.89 2.81
C GLU A 95 2.23 14.83 3.87
N TYR A 96 1.49 14.78 4.97
CA TYR A 96 1.72 13.75 5.99
C TYR A 96 1.40 12.35 5.45
N ARG A 97 0.36 12.22 4.62
CA ARG A 97 0.02 10.96 3.96
C ARG A 97 1.08 10.51 2.95
N LYS A 98 1.66 11.43 2.18
CA LYS A 98 2.80 11.14 1.27
C LYS A 98 4.01 10.61 2.04
N PHE A 99 4.40 11.31 3.11
CA PHE A 99 5.47 10.87 3.99
C PHE A 99 5.18 9.49 4.61
N MET A 100 3.94 9.26 5.05
CA MET A 100 3.57 7.99 5.66
C MET A 100 3.54 6.85 4.64
N LEU A 101 3.09 7.11 3.41
CA LEU A 101 3.12 6.14 2.31
C LEU A 101 4.55 5.64 2.07
N GLU A 102 5.53 6.54 2.01
CA GLU A 102 6.95 6.19 1.87
C GLU A 102 7.38 5.19 2.96
N LYS A 103 7.08 5.49 4.23
CA LYS A 103 7.42 4.60 5.36
C LYS A 103 6.70 3.27 5.33
N MET A 104 5.46 3.24 4.86
CA MET A 104 4.72 1.99 4.72
C MET A 104 5.25 1.13 3.57
N LEU A 105 5.70 1.74 2.48
CA LEU A 105 6.36 1.04 1.38
C LEU A 105 7.71 0.45 1.82
N GLU A 106 8.48 1.19 2.63
CA GLU A 106 9.71 0.69 3.26
C GLU A 106 9.46 -0.59 4.06
N GLU A 107 8.40 -0.62 4.87
CA GLU A 107 8.00 -1.81 5.62
C GLU A 107 7.54 -2.98 4.75
N ILE A 108 6.78 -2.70 3.68
CA ILE A 108 6.30 -3.75 2.76
C ILE A 108 7.48 -4.39 2.04
N VAL A 109 8.40 -3.58 1.51
CA VAL A 109 9.60 -4.06 0.82
C VAL A 109 10.52 -4.78 1.81
N GLY A 110 10.65 -4.31 3.05
CA GLY A 110 11.39 -5.04 4.08
C GLY A 110 10.80 -6.42 4.41
N LYS A 111 9.47 -6.57 4.34
CA LYS A 111 8.78 -7.84 4.63
C LYS A 111 8.69 -8.79 3.44
N LEU A 112 8.59 -8.27 2.21
CA LEU A 112 8.30 -9.05 1.00
C LEU A 112 9.39 -8.97 -0.08
N GLY A 113 10.31 -8.01 0.02
CA GLY A 113 11.36 -7.75 -0.97
C GLY A 113 12.59 -8.65 -0.86
N SER A 114 12.65 -9.54 0.14
CA SER A 114 13.70 -10.56 0.23
C SER A 114 13.32 -11.79 -0.60
N ASP A 115 14.30 -12.33 -1.33
CA ASP A 115 14.30 -13.74 -1.78
C ASP A 115 14.93 -14.63 -0.71
#